data_AF-A9V931-F1
#
_entry.id   AF-A9V931-F1
#
_cell.length_a   1.000
_cell.length_b   1.000
_cell.length_c   1.000
_cell.angle_alpha   90.00
_cell.angle_beta   90.00
_cell.angle_gamma   90.00
#
_symmetry.space_group_name_H-M   'P 1'
#
loop_
_entity.id
_entity.type
_entity.pdbx_description
1 polymer ?
#
loop_
_entity_poly.entity_id
_entity_poly.type
_entity_poly.pdbx_seq_one_letter_code
_entity_poly.pdbx_strand_id
1 'polypeptide(L)'
;MAQELVAPSLPGFTFDNVERNQHLGAAGYALPKFTKTGTTICGVIYKDGVVLGADTRATAVRAFAVAPVRLPTRRASPTWWPRSSSCTVFRLTARYQGHVSAALVLGGVDINGPVLYSIHPHGSTDKLPYVTMGSGSLAAMGVFEAGFRKDMSEEEAKKLVRDAIAAGIFNDLGSGSNVDLCVIKKGEVDYIRPHEIANVKGERLNEYKYPKGSTAVLTELIKPVVVDEVVHPVTASAVAGMETASDL
;
A
#
# COMPACT_ATOMS: atom_id res chain seq x y z
N MET A 1 31.55 -22.18 -18.49
CA MET A 1 31.53 -22.66 -17.09
C MET A 1 30.10 -22.54 -16.61
N ALA A 2 29.31 -23.60 -16.77
CA ALA A 2 27.89 -23.61 -16.39
C ALA A 2 27.80 -23.54 -14.86
N GLN A 3 27.05 -22.57 -14.34
CA GLN A 3 26.82 -22.43 -12.92
C GLN A 3 25.91 -23.59 -12.46
N GLU A 4 26.43 -24.42 -11.59
CA GLU A 4 25.73 -25.57 -11.00
C GLU A 4 24.49 -25.06 -10.27
N LEU A 5 23.30 -25.51 -10.70
CA LEU A 5 22.04 -25.20 -10.05
C LEU A 5 22.01 -25.90 -8.69
N VAL A 6 22.24 -25.13 -7.63
CA VAL A 6 22.19 -25.58 -6.23
C VAL A 6 20.86 -26.32 -6.01
N ALA A 7 20.94 -27.56 -5.53
CA ALA A 7 19.79 -28.40 -5.24
C ALA A 7 18.84 -27.69 -4.24
N PRO A 8 17.51 -27.85 -4.38
CA PRO A 8 16.57 -27.21 -3.47
C PRO A 8 16.82 -27.67 -2.04
N SER A 9 17.06 -26.72 -1.13
CA SER A 9 17.29 -27.01 0.29
C SER A 9 16.08 -27.71 0.90
N LEU A 10 16.34 -28.66 1.80
CA LEU A 10 15.33 -29.35 2.62
C LEU A 10 14.40 -28.36 3.34
N PRO A 11 13.14 -28.74 3.65
CA PRO A 11 12.21 -27.88 4.39
C PRO A 11 12.79 -27.51 5.76
N GLY A 12 12.99 -26.22 6.03
CA GLY A 12 13.61 -25.69 7.24
C GLY A 12 14.01 -24.22 7.12
N PHE A 13 14.80 -23.72 8.08
CA PHE A 13 15.38 -22.38 8.04
C PHE A 13 16.42 -22.28 6.92
N THR A 14 16.19 -21.42 5.93
CA THR A 14 17.12 -21.19 4.81
C THR A 14 17.99 -19.98 5.09
N PHE A 15 19.31 -20.17 5.17
CA PHE A 15 20.29 -19.12 5.47
C PHE A 15 21.00 -18.55 4.23
N ASP A 16 20.63 -19.00 3.03
CA ASP A 16 21.23 -18.56 1.75
C ASP A 16 21.28 -17.03 1.59
N ASN A 17 20.28 -16.33 2.13
CA ASN A 17 20.24 -14.87 2.11
C ASN A 17 21.30 -14.23 3.01
N VAL A 18 21.66 -14.86 4.12
CA VAL A 18 22.73 -14.40 5.04
C VAL A 18 24.08 -14.61 4.39
N GLU A 19 24.33 -15.79 3.83
CA GLU A 19 25.59 -16.10 3.11
C GLU A 19 25.78 -15.17 1.90
N ARG A 20 24.72 -14.93 1.12
CA ARG A 20 24.73 -13.94 0.02
C ARG A 20 25.06 -12.54 0.52
N ASN A 21 24.43 -12.08 1.60
CA ASN A 21 24.68 -10.75 2.15
C ASN A 21 26.12 -10.62 2.67
N GLN A 22 26.67 -11.66 3.28
CA GLN A 22 28.08 -11.72 3.69
C GLN A 22 29.02 -11.65 2.49
N HIS A 23 28.72 -12.38 1.41
CA HIS A 23 29.51 -12.37 0.18
C HIS A 23 29.51 -10.99 -0.49
N LEU A 24 28.37 -10.29 -0.50
CA LEU A 24 28.27 -8.93 -1.04
C LEU A 24 29.01 -7.90 -0.19
N GLY A 25 28.96 -8.05 1.13
CA GLY A 25 29.76 -7.24 2.04
C GLY A 25 31.26 -7.44 1.78
N ALA A 26 31.71 -8.68 1.58
CA ALA A 26 33.09 -9.01 1.21
C ALA A 26 33.50 -8.45 -0.17
N ALA A 27 32.56 -8.39 -1.12
CA ALA A 27 32.75 -7.81 -2.43
C ALA A 27 32.68 -6.25 -2.46
N GLY A 28 32.55 -5.61 -1.29
CA GLY A 28 32.60 -4.14 -1.17
C GLY A 28 31.28 -3.42 -1.44
N TYR A 29 30.16 -4.14 -1.57
CA TYR A 29 28.85 -3.51 -1.70
C TYR A 29 28.38 -2.95 -0.34
N ALA A 30 28.15 -1.65 -0.29
CA ALA A 30 27.61 -1.00 0.90
C ALA A 30 26.15 -1.42 1.13
N LEU A 31 25.78 -1.65 2.39
CA LEU A 31 24.39 -1.89 2.76
C LEU A 31 23.52 -0.69 2.34
N PRO A 32 22.33 -0.91 1.75
CA PRO A 32 21.42 0.16 1.40
C PRO A 32 21.11 1.05 2.61
N LYS A 33 21.19 2.37 2.43
CA LYS A 33 20.85 3.33 3.48
C LYS A 33 19.34 3.32 3.71
N PHE A 34 18.92 2.89 4.89
CA PHE A 34 17.51 2.91 5.27
C PHE A 34 17.03 4.36 5.40
N THR A 35 16.09 4.76 4.54
CA THR A 35 15.50 6.11 4.60
C THR A 35 14.20 5.99 5.36
N LYS A 36 14.11 6.60 6.56
CA LYS A 36 12.85 6.64 7.32
C LYS A 36 11.88 7.56 6.59
N THR A 37 10.96 6.98 5.83
CA THR A 37 9.80 7.67 5.29
C THR A 37 8.77 7.74 6.40
N GLY A 38 8.44 8.95 6.86
CA GLY A 38 7.48 9.16 7.93
C GLY A 38 6.11 8.62 7.52
N THR A 39 5.69 7.50 8.11
CA THR A 39 4.44 6.80 7.80
C THR A 39 4.18 5.79 8.92
N THR A 40 2.92 5.61 9.30
CA THR A 40 2.46 4.50 10.14
C THR A 40 1.44 3.69 9.36
N ILE A 41 1.75 2.42 9.12
CA ILE A 41 0.80 1.47 8.51
C ILE A 41 0.59 0.30 9.45
N CYS A 42 -0.64 -0.19 9.55
CA CYS A 42 -0.95 -1.31 10.40
C CYS A 42 -2.09 -2.15 9.82
N GLY A 43 -2.24 -3.36 10.30
CA GLY A 43 -3.34 -4.24 9.91
C GLY A 43 -3.63 -5.28 10.97
N VAL A 44 -4.88 -5.73 11.01
CA VAL A 44 -5.35 -6.77 11.92
C VAL A 44 -6.31 -7.71 11.20
N ILE A 45 -6.17 -9.00 11.47
CA ILE A 45 -7.15 -10.02 11.09
C ILE A 45 -8.25 -10.04 12.14
N TYR A 46 -9.50 -9.95 11.68
CA TYR A 46 -10.69 -10.12 12.52
C TYR A 46 -11.48 -11.34 12.02
N LYS A 47 -12.61 -11.65 12.67
CA LYS A 47 -13.35 -12.89 12.43
C LYS A 47 -13.67 -13.15 10.95
N ASP A 48 -14.13 -12.13 10.23
CA ASP A 48 -14.67 -12.27 8.88
C ASP A 48 -13.77 -11.66 7.78
N GLY A 49 -12.59 -11.15 8.14
CA GLY A 49 -11.75 -10.43 7.19
C GLY A 49 -10.48 -9.80 7.75
N VAL A 50 -10.00 -8.77 7.06
CA VAL A 50 -8.81 -7.98 7.44
C VAL A 50 -9.16 -6.50 7.44
N VAL A 51 -8.71 -5.77 8.46
CA VAL A 51 -8.74 -4.30 8.47
C VAL A 51 -7.31 -3.79 8.34
N LEU A 52 -7.09 -2.88 7.40
CA LEU A 52 -5.82 -2.19 7.19
C LEU A 52 -6.00 -0.70 7.51
N GLY A 53 -5.01 -0.11 8.17
CA GLY A 53 -5.00 1.31 8.52
C GLY A 53 -3.69 1.96 8.11
N ALA A 54 -3.75 3.24 7.76
CA ALA A 54 -2.55 4.05 7.62
C ALA A 54 -2.86 5.54 7.79
N ASP A 55 -1.81 6.32 7.97
CA ASP A 55 -1.87 7.78 8.02
C ASP A 55 -1.64 8.42 6.64
N THR A 56 -2.16 9.63 6.44
CA THR A 56 -2.14 10.32 5.13
C THR A 56 -0.94 11.24 4.94
N ARG A 57 -0.11 11.44 5.97
CA ARG A 57 1.10 12.24 5.87
C ARG A 57 2.19 11.48 5.12
N ALA A 58 2.19 11.53 3.80
CA ALA A 58 3.22 10.87 3.00
C ALA A 58 4.49 11.75 2.87
N THR A 59 5.64 11.20 3.29
CA THR A 59 6.96 11.55 2.70
C THR A 59 7.34 10.60 1.55
N ALA A 60 6.77 9.40 1.44
CA ALA A 60 6.74 8.57 0.22
C ALA A 60 5.77 7.37 0.33
N VAL A 61 5.08 7.08 -0.79
CA VAL A 61 4.35 5.85 -1.21
C VAL A 61 3.44 5.16 -0.17
N ARG A 62 2.13 5.37 -0.32
CA ARG A 62 1.08 4.59 0.33
C ARG A 62 0.42 3.66 -0.67
N ALA A 63 0.64 2.35 -0.54
CA ALA A 63 0.00 1.34 -1.37
C ALA A 63 -0.74 0.34 -0.47
N PHE A 64 -2.05 0.53 -0.29
CA PHE A 64 -2.92 -0.58 0.07
C PHE A 64 -3.08 -1.43 -1.18
N ALA A 65 -2.37 -2.54 -1.25
CA ALA A 65 -2.57 -3.51 -2.32
C ALA A 65 -3.82 -4.34 -1.99
N VAL A 66 -5.00 -3.77 -2.24
CA VAL A 66 -6.24 -4.56 -2.27
C VAL A 66 -6.63 -4.75 -3.72
N ALA A 67 -6.60 -6.00 -4.14
CA ALA A 67 -7.27 -6.38 -5.37
C ALA A 67 -8.78 -6.42 -5.08
N PRO A 68 -9.61 -5.59 -5.72
CA PRO A 68 -10.90 -6.09 -6.10
C PRO A 68 -10.66 -7.21 -7.12
N VAL A 69 -11.69 -7.94 -7.46
CA VAL A 69 -11.80 -8.91 -8.56
C VAL A 69 -11.47 -8.30 -9.96
N ARG A 70 -10.35 -7.58 -10.14
CA ARG A 70 -9.89 -7.03 -11.43
C ARG A 70 -8.48 -6.41 -11.37
N LEU A 71 -7.45 -7.25 -11.34
CA LEU A 71 -6.21 -6.90 -12.03
C LEU A 71 -6.36 -7.42 -13.47
N PRO A 72 -6.29 -6.56 -14.51
CA PRO A 72 -6.45 -6.96 -15.91
C PRO A 72 -5.17 -7.63 -16.45
N THR A 73 -4.45 -8.37 -15.61
CA THR A 73 -3.31 -9.19 -16.01
C THR A 73 -3.75 -10.65 -16.00
N ARG A 74 -4.06 -11.14 -17.20
CA ARG A 74 -4.28 -12.55 -17.53
C ARG A 74 -3.24 -13.43 -16.80
N ARG A 75 -3.62 -14.14 -15.72
CA ARG A 75 -3.14 -15.49 -15.32
C ARG A 75 -3.26 -15.89 -13.84
N ALA A 76 -3.74 -15.06 -12.92
CA ALA A 76 -3.96 -15.53 -11.55
C ALA A 76 -5.41 -15.97 -11.37
N SER A 77 -5.64 -17.25 -11.02
CA SER A 77 -6.94 -17.67 -10.51
C SER A 77 -7.27 -16.86 -9.24
N PRO A 78 -8.53 -16.45 -9.01
CA PRO A 78 -8.93 -15.61 -7.88
C PRO A 78 -8.66 -16.21 -6.48
N THR A 79 -8.16 -17.45 -6.43
CA THR A 79 -8.21 -18.38 -5.29
C THR A 79 -6.92 -18.54 -4.50
N TRP A 80 -5.82 -17.84 -4.83
CA TRP A 80 -4.55 -17.93 -4.09
C TRP A 80 -3.78 -16.60 -4.04
N TRP A 81 -4.48 -15.49 -4.23
CA TRP A 81 -3.88 -14.19 -4.58
C TRP A 81 -2.93 -13.62 -3.52
N PRO A 82 -3.25 -13.57 -2.21
CA PRO A 82 -2.34 -12.95 -1.23
C PRO A 82 -1.01 -13.71 -1.13
N ARG A 83 -1.05 -15.04 -1.23
CA ARG A 83 0.14 -15.90 -1.17
C ARG A 83 1.00 -15.76 -2.42
N SER A 84 0.40 -15.77 -3.61
CA SER A 84 1.11 -15.56 -4.88
C SER A 84 1.70 -14.15 -4.99
N SER A 85 0.97 -13.14 -4.51
CA SER A 85 1.43 -11.75 -4.47
C SER A 85 2.60 -11.58 -3.52
N SER A 86 2.50 -12.11 -2.30
CA SER A 86 3.61 -12.14 -1.34
C SER A 86 4.85 -12.79 -1.95
N CYS A 87 4.71 -13.95 -2.60
CA CYS A 87 5.83 -14.63 -3.27
C CYS A 87 6.44 -13.81 -4.42
N THR A 88 5.62 -13.08 -5.17
CA THR A 88 6.08 -12.23 -6.28
C THR A 88 6.85 -11.02 -5.76
N VAL A 89 6.33 -10.34 -4.74
CA VAL A 89 6.97 -9.20 -4.09
C VAL A 89 8.27 -9.64 -3.41
N PHE A 90 8.25 -10.77 -2.68
CA PHE A 90 9.45 -11.41 -2.12
C PHE A 90 10.53 -11.61 -3.19
N ARG A 91 10.17 -12.22 -4.33
CA ARG A 91 11.12 -12.48 -5.41
C ARG A 91 11.69 -11.19 -5.99
N LEU A 92 10.88 -10.13 -6.09
CA LEU A 92 11.34 -8.84 -6.59
C LEU A 92 12.30 -8.17 -5.59
N THR A 93 11.92 -8.02 -4.33
CA THR A 93 12.77 -7.36 -3.31
C THR A 93 14.06 -8.14 -3.06
N ALA A 94 13.99 -9.48 -3.05
CA ALA A 94 15.17 -10.35 -2.95
C ALA A 94 16.09 -10.24 -4.17
N ARG A 95 15.55 -10.18 -5.40
CA ARG A 95 16.36 -9.95 -6.62
C ARG A 95 17.10 -8.62 -6.59
N TYR A 96 16.45 -7.58 -6.10
CA TYR A 96 17.06 -6.27 -5.92
C TYR A 96 17.85 -6.15 -4.62
N GLN A 97 18.04 -7.24 -3.86
CA GLN A 97 18.93 -7.29 -2.69
C GLN A 97 18.64 -6.21 -1.63
N GLY A 98 17.39 -5.74 -1.54
CA GLY A 98 16.99 -4.65 -0.66
C GLY A 98 17.34 -3.23 -1.13
N HIS A 99 17.89 -3.06 -2.34
CA HIS A 99 18.02 -1.74 -2.97
C HIS A 99 16.66 -1.11 -3.28
N VAL A 100 15.64 -1.95 -3.53
CA VAL A 100 14.24 -1.52 -3.54
C VAL A 100 13.73 -1.56 -2.10
N SER A 101 13.82 -0.42 -1.41
CA SER A 101 13.39 -0.31 -0.02
C SER A 101 11.88 -0.13 0.09
N ALA A 102 11.13 -1.24 0.00
CA ALA A 102 9.68 -1.26 0.17
C ALA A 102 9.30 -2.07 1.43
N ALA A 103 8.78 -1.38 2.44
CA ALA A 103 8.11 -1.99 3.58
C ALA A 103 6.62 -2.07 3.27
N LEU A 104 6.07 -3.28 3.18
CA LEU A 104 4.69 -3.49 2.72
C LEU A 104 3.91 -4.29 3.75
N VAL A 105 2.66 -3.87 3.98
CA VAL A 105 1.65 -4.67 4.66
C VAL A 105 0.66 -5.15 3.60
N LEU A 106 0.59 -6.47 3.44
CA LEU A 106 -0.27 -7.12 2.45
C LEU A 106 -1.34 -7.93 3.16
N GLY A 107 -2.58 -7.45 3.11
CA GLY A 107 -3.75 -8.12 3.66
C GLY A 107 -4.73 -8.54 2.57
N GLY A 108 -5.40 -9.68 2.76
CA GLY A 108 -6.46 -10.12 1.85
C GLY A 108 -7.25 -11.30 2.40
N VAL A 109 -8.41 -11.57 1.80
CA VAL A 109 -9.24 -12.73 2.14
C VAL A 109 -9.20 -13.70 0.97
N ASP A 110 -8.78 -14.94 1.26
CA ASP A 110 -8.71 -16.02 0.28
C ASP A 110 -9.79 -17.09 0.56
N ILE A 111 -9.89 -18.12 -0.28
CA ILE A 111 -10.76 -19.28 -0.04
C ILE A 111 -10.51 -19.96 1.31
N ASN A 112 -9.26 -19.91 1.80
CA ASN A 112 -8.86 -20.48 3.09
C ASN A 112 -9.08 -19.52 4.27
N GLY A 113 -9.58 -18.31 4.01
CA GLY A 113 -9.83 -17.28 5.02
C GLY A 113 -8.89 -16.07 4.93
N PRO A 114 -8.98 -15.16 5.92
CA PRO A 114 -8.18 -13.94 5.96
C PRO A 114 -6.70 -14.24 6.23
N VAL A 115 -5.83 -13.52 5.53
CA VAL A 115 -4.38 -13.61 5.68
C VAL A 115 -3.76 -12.22 5.65
N LEU A 116 -2.72 -12.04 6.46
CA LEU A 116 -1.99 -10.79 6.60
C LEU A 116 -0.50 -11.10 6.61
N TYR A 117 0.24 -10.36 5.79
CA TYR A 117 1.68 -10.47 5.62
C TYR A 117 2.37 -9.13 5.85
N SER A 118 3.47 -9.13 6.58
CA SER A 118 4.46 -8.05 6.57
C SER A 118 5.61 -8.46 5.66
N ILE A 119 5.98 -7.59 4.72
CA ILE A 119 7.11 -7.78 3.83
C ILE A 119 8.11 -6.67 4.10
N HIS A 120 9.29 -7.06 4.54
CA HIS A 120 10.37 -6.14 4.83
C HIS A 120 11.17 -5.83 3.55
N PRO A 121 11.87 -4.68 3.50
CA PRO A 121 12.70 -4.28 2.36
C PRO A 121 13.68 -5.34 1.84
N HIS A 122 14.22 -6.18 2.73
CA HIS A 122 15.17 -7.23 2.36
C HIS A 122 14.51 -8.50 1.81
N GLY A 123 13.19 -8.52 1.74
CA GLY A 123 12.39 -9.65 1.29
C GLY A 123 11.93 -10.58 2.40
N SER A 124 12.38 -10.46 3.65
CA SER A 124 11.79 -11.28 4.73
C SER A 124 10.28 -11.04 4.81
N THR A 125 9.53 -12.12 5.00
CA THR A 125 8.06 -12.11 5.00
C THR A 125 7.55 -12.85 6.22
N ASP A 126 6.70 -12.20 7.00
CA ASP A 126 6.07 -12.81 8.18
C ASP A 126 4.55 -12.87 8.00
N LYS A 127 3.93 -13.94 8.50
CA LYS A 127 2.47 -14.11 8.51
C LYS A 127 1.99 -14.03 9.96
N LEU A 128 1.28 -12.96 10.30
CA LEU A 128 0.90 -12.63 11.67
C LEU A 128 -0.58 -12.20 11.75
N PRO A 129 -1.24 -12.34 12.93
CA PRO A 129 -2.62 -11.91 13.12
C PRO A 129 -2.79 -10.38 13.10
N TYR A 130 -1.75 -9.63 13.44
CA TYR A 130 -1.65 -8.19 13.30
C TYR A 130 -0.22 -7.81 12.95
N VAL A 131 -0.04 -6.71 12.23
CA VAL A 131 1.28 -6.19 11.84
C VAL A 131 1.29 -4.67 11.92
N THR A 132 2.44 -4.11 12.24
CA THR A 132 2.72 -2.68 12.12
C THR A 132 4.02 -2.47 11.37
N MET A 133 4.06 -1.46 10.50
CA MET A 133 5.26 -1.08 9.74
C MET A 133 5.34 0.45 9.65
N GLY A 134 6.52 0.96 9.32
CA GLY A 134 6.80 2.39 9.22
C GLY A 134 7.43 2.99 10.49
N SER A 135 7.57 4.31 10.54
CA SER A 135 8.26 5.03 11.62
C SER A 135 7.50 5.01 12.95
N GLY A 136 6.17 5.15 12.93
CA GLY A 136 5.32 5.07 14.13
C GLY A 136 4.83 3.65 14.47
N SER A 137 5.43 2.61 13.86
CA SER A 137 5.08 1.21 14.07
C SER A 137 5.15 0.76 15.53
N LEU A 138 6.12 1.28 16.30
CA LEU A 138 6.29 0.92 17.71
C LEU A 138 5.15 1.46 18.59
N ALA A 139 4.70 2.68 18.34
CA ALA A 139 3.55 3.27 19.04
C ALA A 139 2.26 2.51 18.71
N ALA A 140 2.06 2.19 17.43
CA ALA A 140 0.94 1.37 16.98
C ALA A 140 0.97 -0.04 17.58
N MET A 141 2.16 -0.65 17.71
CA MET A 141 2.32 -1.99 18.28
C MET A 141 1.90 -2.02 19.75
N GLY A 142 2.25 -0.98 20.53
CA GLY A 142 1.81 -0.89 21.92
C GLY A 142 0.29 -0.91 22.09
N VAL A 143 -0.44 -0.30 21.15
CA VAL A 143 -1.92 -0.34 21.14
C VAL A 143 -2.44 -1.72 20.75
N PHE A 144 -1.84 -2.38 19.76
CA PHE A 144 -2.26 -3.73 19.38
C PHE A 144 -2.01 -4.74 20.49
N GLU A 145 -0.84 -4.75 21.11
CA GLU A 145 -0.53 -5.66 22.22
C GLU A 145 -1.49 -5.48 23.41
N ALA A 146 -1.93 -4.25 23.67
CA ALA A 146 -2.88 -3.96 24.76
C ALA A 146 -4.34 -4.31 24.41
N GLY A 147 -4.75 -4.13 23.15
CA GLY A 147 -6.15 -4.17 22.73
C GLY A 147 -6.58 -5.39 21.91
N PHE A 148 -5.63 -6.15 21.35
CA PHE A 148 -5.92 -7.26 20.45
C PHE A 148 -6.61 -8.41 21.19
N ARG A 149 -7.68 -8.92 20.57
CA ARG A 149 -8.31 -10.18 20.93
C ARG A 149 -8.46 -11.04 19.70
N LYS A 150 -8.40 -12.35 19.87
CA LYS A 150 -8.74 -13.27 18.80
C LYS A 150 -10.23 -13.15 18.46
N ASP A 151 -10.57 -13.27 17.19
CA ASP A 151 -11.96 -13.33 16.68
C ASP A 151 -12.82 -12.09 17.02
N MET A 152 -12.22 -10.89 16.96
CA MET A 152 -12.93 -9.61 17.12
C MET A 152 -14.00 -9.39 16.03
N SER A 153 -15.00 -8.59 16.39
CA SER A 153 -15.97 -8.05 15.43
C SER A 153 -15.33 -7.00 14.51
N GLU A 154 -15.96 -6.72 13.37
CA GLU A 154 -15.48 -5.71 12.42
C GLU A 154 -15.33 -4.32 13.06
N GLU A 155 -16.31 -3.91 13.87
CA GLU A 155 -16.31 -2.58 14.50
C GLU A 155 -15.24 -2.46 15.59
N GLU A 156 -14.99 -3.53 16.35
CA GLU A 156 -13.86 -3.57 17.30
C GLU A 156 -12.52 -3.51 16.55
N ALA A 157 -12.39 -4.21 15.43
CA ALA A 157 -11.19 -4.20 14.61
C ALA A 157 -10.92 -2.82 13.99
N LYS A 158 -11.96 -2.16 13.43
CA LYS A 158 -11.88 -0.76 12.95
C LYS A 158 -11.41 0.17 14.06
N LYS A 159 -12.03 0.06 15.24
CA LYS A 159 -11.70 0.87 16.42
C LYS A 159 -10.23 0.70 16.84
N LEU A 160 -9.77 -0.55 16.92
CA LEU A 160 -8.41 -0.89 17.31
C LEU A 160 -7.37 -0.36 16.31
N VAL A 161 -7.63 -0.53 15.01
CA VAL A 161 -6.75 -0.01 13.95
C VAL A 161 -6.71 1.51 13.97
N ARG A 162 -7.86 2.18 14.15
CA ARG A 162 -7.92 3.63 14.32
C ARG A 162 -7.07 4.08 15.52
N ASP A 163 -7.23 3.46 16.68
CA ASP A 163 -6.46 3.81 17.88
C ASP A 163 -4.95 3.61 17.68
N ALA A 164 -4.56 2.53 16.98
CA ALA A 164 -3.16 2.25 16.67
C ALA A 164 -2.56 3.30 15.75
N ILE A 165 -3.28 3.72 14.70
CA ILE A 165 -2.83 4.81 13.81
C ILE A 165 -2.82 6.15 14.55
N ALA A 166 -3.83 6.46 15.35
CA ALA A 166 -3.87 7.70 16.13
C ALA A 166 -2.68 7.78 17.11
N ALA A 167 -2.34 6.69 17.78
CA ALA A 167 -1.15 6.61 18.61
C ALA A 167 0.14 6.83 17.79
N GLY A 168 0.23 6.30 16.57
CA GLY A 168 1.31 6.61 15.64
C GLY A 168 1.37 8.10 15.27
N ILE A 169 0.24 8.71 14.92
CA ILE A 169 0.12 10.13 14.56
C ILE A 169 0.60 11.05 15.69
N PHE A 170 0.19 10.79 16.93
CA PHE A 170 0.52 11.67 18.05
C PHE A 170 1.91 11.44 18.65
N ASN A 171 2.51 10.25 18.45
CA ASN A 171 3.81 9.90 19.04
C ASN A 171 4.97 9.83 18.02
N ASP A 172 4.70 9.88 16.72
CA ASP A 172 5.73 9.87 15.67
C ASP A 172 5.72 11.17 14.84
N LEU A 173 6.89 11.81 14.72
CA LEU A 173 7.06 13.04 13.95
C LEU A 173 6.89 12.82 12.45
N GLY A 174 7.17 11.61 11.98
CA GLY A 174 7.03 11.24 10.57
C GLY A 174 5.57 11.02 10.15
N SER A 175 4.69 10.74 11.10
CA SER A 175 3.29 10.38 10.84
C SER A 175 2.35 11.58 11.04
N GLY A 176 1.13 11.51 10.50
CA GLY A 176 0.10 12.52 10.78
C GLY A 176 -1.04 12.64 9.78
N SER A 177 -1.77 13.77 9.91
CA SER A 177 -2.93 14.13 9.11
C SER A 177 -4.18 13.31 9.46
N ASN A 178 -4.74 12.57 8.50
CA ASN A 178 -5.96 11.77 8.66
C ASN A 178 -5.64 10.28 8.79
N VAL A 179 -6.54 9.58 9.49
CA VAL A 179 -6.60 8.11 9.53
C VAL A 179 -7.45 7.64 8.36
N ASP A 180 -6.91 6.76 7.51
CA ASP A 180 -7.74 6.00 6.57
C ASP A 180 -7.76 4.53 6.93
N LEU A 181 -8.94 3.94 6.73
CA LEU A 181 -9.18 2.52 6.94
C LEU A 181 -9.56 1.85 5.61
N CYS A 182 -9.18 0.59 5.49
CA CYS A 182 -9.64 -0.30 4.45
C CYS A 182 -10.08 -1.62 5.07
N VAL A 183 -11.31 -2.02 4.82
CA VAL A 183 -11.88 -3.27 5.31
C VAL A 183 -12.02 -4.22 4.14
N ILE A 184 -11.46 -5.42 4.29
CA ILE A 184 -11.45 -6.45 3.24
C ILE A 184 -12.23 -7.65 3.76
N LYS A 185 -13.33 -7.96 3.07
CA LYS A 185 -14.20 -9.12 3.31
C LYS A 185 -14.15 -10.06 2.10
N LYS A 186 -14.82 -11.20 2.22
CA LYS A 186 -15.01 -12.10 1.08
C LYS A 186 -15.90 -11.43 0.03
N GLY A 187 -15.29 -10.96 -1.07
CA GLY A 187 -16.00 -10.38 -2.22
C GLY A 187 -16.30 -8.88 -2.11
N GLU A 188 -16.00 -8.24 -0.98
CA GLU A 188 -16.24 -6.82 -0.74
C GLU A 188 -14.98 -6.15 -0.19
N VAL A 189 -14.73 -4.93 -0.66
CA VAL A 189 -13.66 -4.07 -0.17
C VAL A 189 -14.25 -2.70 0.09
N ASP A 190 -14.17 -2.25 1.33
CA ASP A 190 -14.59 -0.91 1.74
C ASP A 190 -13.35 -0.04 2.00
N TYR A 191 -13.31 1.13 1.36
CA TYR A 191 -12.23 2.10 1.49
C TYR A 191 -12.78 3.37 2.12
N ILE A 192 -12.40 3.61 3.37
CA ILE A 192 -12.93 4.72 4.16
C ILE A 192 -11.85 5.79 4.28
N ARG A 193 -11.94 6.84 3.45
CA ARG A 193 -11.00 7.97 3.43
C ARG A 193 -11.75 9.32 3.35
N PRO A 194 -11.62 10.23 4.32
CA PRO A 194 -11.02 10.03 5.64
C PRO A 194 -11.95 9.23 6.55
N HIS A 195 -11.41 8.33 7.38
CA HIS A 195 -12.19 7.73 8.48
C HIS A 195 -12.25 8.70 9.67
N GLU A 196 -11.11 9.29 10.03
CA GLU A 196 -11.01 10.27 11.09
C GLU A 196 -9.97 11.35 10.76
N ILE A 197 -10.29 12.60 11.09
CA ILE A 197 -9.40 13.75 10.97
C ILE A 197 -8.81 14.01 12.36
N ALA A 198 -7.57 13.60 12.59
CA ALA A 198 -6.93 13.73 13.91
C ALA A 198 -6.55 15.18 14.23
N ASN A 199 -6.14 15.95 13.22
CA ASN A 199 -5.67 17.31 13.38
C ASN A 199 -6.40 18.25 12.41
N VAL A 200 -7.09 19.25 12.95
CA VAL A 200 -7.69 20.33 12.16
C VAL A 200 -6.69 21.48 12.04
N LYS A 201 -6.50 21.98 10.82
CA LYS A 201 -5.64 23.15 10.57
C LYS A 201 -6.33 24.40 11.12
N GLY A 202 -5.58 25.23 11.86
CA GLY A 202 -6.09 26.51 12.34
C GLY A 202 -6.52 27.43 11.19
N GLU A 203 -7.54 28.25 11.47
CA GLU A 203 -8.03 29.24 10.51
C GLU A 203 -7.01 30.37 10.34
N ARG A 204 -6.80 30.79 9.08
CA ARG A 204 -5.87 31.88 8.79
C ARG A 204 -6.54 33.21 9.12
N LEU A 205 -6.00 33.94 10.10
CA LEU A 205 -6.58 35.21 10.58
C LEU A 205 -6.48 36.36 9.56
N ASN A 206 -5.42 36.38 8.73
CA ASN A 206 -5.15 37.47 7.81
C ASN A 206 -5.23 37.02 6.34
N GLU A 207 -5.62 37.94 5.46
CA GLU A 207 -5.60 37.74 4.01
C GLU A 207 -4.36 38.38 3.40
N TYR A 208 -3.49 37.57 2.79
CA TYR A 208 -2.24 38.00 2.16
C TYR A 208 -2.36 38.09 0.63
N LYS A 209 -3.54 38.49 0.12
CA LYS A 209 -3.73 38.64 -1.33
C LYS A 209 -3.18 39.99 -1.79
N TYR A 210 -2.15 39.95 -2.62
CA TYR A 210 -1.63 41.16 -3.26
C TYR A 210 -2.54 41.60 -4.42
N PRO A 211 -2.73 42.92 -4.63
CA PRO A 211 -3.43 43.43 -5.79
C PRO A 211 -2.77 42.97 -7.10
N LYS A 212 -3.56 42.77 -8.16
CA LYS A 212 -3.02 42.45 -9.49
C LYS A 212 -2.07 43.57 -9.94
N GLY A 213 -0.92 43.21 -10.50
CA GLY A 213 0.12 44.16 -10.91
C GLY A 213 1.19 44.44 -9.83
N SER A 214 1.12 43.80 -8.66
CA SER A 214 2.14 43.91 -7.60
C SER A 214 3.49 43.28 -7.95
N THR A 215 3.54 42.42 -8.97
CA THR A 215 4.75 41.72 -9.42
C THR A 215 5.14 42.21 -10.80
N ALA A 216 6.36 42.69 -10.98
CA ALA A 216 6.86 43.14 -12.27
C ALA A 216 6.98 41.96 -13.25
N VAL A 217 6.38 42.10 -14.44
CA VAL A 217 6.44 41.12 -15.53
C VAL A 217 7.39 41.66 -16.61
N LEU A 218 8.45 40.91 -16.94
CA LEU A 218 9.45 41.32 -17.93
C LEU A 218 9.02 41.04 -19.38
N THR A 219 8.36 39.89 -19.60
CA THR A 219 7.85 39.49 -20.91
C THR A 219 6.60 38.65 -20.70
N GLU A 220 5.56 38.93 -21.47
CA GLU A 220 4.31 38.18 -21.48
C GLU A 220 4.06 37.64 -22.89
N LEU A 221 3.73 36.34 -23.01
CA LEU A 221 3.37 35.71 -24.28
C LEU A 221 2.00 35.06 -24.14
N ILE A 222 1.02 35.63 -24.83
CA ILE A 222 -0.35 35.12 -24.84
C ILE A 222 -0.53 34.24 -26.08
N LYS A 223 -0.78 32.95 -25.90
CA LYS A 223 -1.11 32.00 -26.99
C LYS A 223 -2.60 31.68 -26.95
N PRO A 224 -3.42 32.22 -27.88
CA PRO A 224 -4.81 31.83 -27.97
C PRO A 224 -4.90 30.36 -28.41
N VAL A 225 -5.68 29.56 -27.67
CA VAL A 225 -6.00 28.19 -28.06
C VAL A 225 -7.24 28.24 -28.94
N VAL A 226 -7.07 27.99 -30.24
CA VAL A 226 -8.20 27.78 -31.17
C VAL A 226 -8.61 26.32 -31.04
N VAL A 227 -9.83 26.08 -30.54
CA VAL A 227 -10.42 24.74 -30.47
C VAL A 227 -11.33 24.59 -31.66
N ASP A 228 -10.88 23.89 -32.69
CA ASP A 228 -11.75 23.47 -33.79
C ASP A 228 -12.56 22.25 -33.32
N GLU A 229 -13.83 22.49 -32.96
CA GLU A 229 -14.76 21.42 -32.59
C GLU A 229 -15.27 20.73 -33.86
N VAL A 230 -14.59 19.66 -34.29
CA VAL A 230 -15.07 18.81 -35.39
C VAL A 230 -16.10 17.84 -34.83
N VAL A 231 -17.38 18.21 -34.96
CA VAL A 231 -18.51 17.31 -34.67
C VAL A 231 -18.54 16.24 -35.77
N HIS A 232 -18.21 15.01 -35.42
CA HIS A 232 -18.42 13.86 -36.30
C HIS A 232 -19.85 13.32 -36.09
N PRO A 233 -20.79 13.56 -37.03
CA PRO A 233 -22.10 12.95 -36.94
C PRO A 233 -21.96 11.44 -37.15
N VAL A 234 -22.21 10.67 -36.09
CA VAL A 234 -22.38 9.22 -36.20
C VAL A 234 -23.71 8.99 -36.89
N THR A 235 -23.68 8.64 -38.17
CA THR A 235 -24.89 8.24 -38.91
C THR A 235 -25.36 6.88 -38.40
N ALA A 236 -26.68 6.76 -38.20
CA ALA A 236 -27.34 5.59 -37.60
C ALA A 236 -27.10 4.24 -38.33
N SER A 237 -26.47 4.26 -39.52
CA SER A 237 -26.15 3.04 -40.27
C SER A 237 -25.05 2.18 -39.63
N ALA A 238 -24.27 2.72 -38.68
CA ALA A 238 -23.23 1.95 -37.97
C ALA A 238 -23.75 1.26 -36.69
N VAL A 239 -24.98 1.56 -36.25
CA VAL A 239 -25.56 0.99 -35.01
C VAL A 239 -26.34 -0.31 -35.30
N ALA A 240 -26.66 -0.59 -36.57
CA ALA A 240 -27.39 -1.80 -36.97
C ALA A 240 -26.55 -3.10 -36.96
N GLY A 241 -25.25 -3.04 -36.62
CA GLY A 241 -24.35 -4.19 -36.63
C GLY A 241 -23.89 -4.68 -35.26
N MET A 242 -24.38 -4.11 -34.16
CA MET A 242 -23.82 -4.35 -32.81
C MET A 242 -24.85 -4.76 -31.74
N GLU A 243 -26.03 -5.25 -32.16
CA GLU A 243 -26.95 -6.01 -31.31
C GLU A 243 -27.27 -7.35 -31.98
N THR A 244 -26.42 -8.36 -31.73
CA THR A 244 -26.81 -9.77 -31.51
C THR A 244 -25.56 -10.57 -31.14
N ALA A 245 -25.28 -10.71 -29.84
CA ALA A 245 -24.58 -11.86 -29.27
C ALA A 245 -24.78 -11.86 -27.74
N SER A 246 -26.03 -11.70 -27.29
CA SER A 246 -26.49 -12.33 -26.05
C SER A 246 -27.07 -13.67 -26.46
N ASP A 247 -26.28 -14.73 -26.35
CA ASP A 247 -26.69 -16.12 -26.12
C ASP A 247 -25.45 -17.03 -26.27
N LEU A 248 -24.79 -17.29 -25.13
CA LEU A 248 -24.17 -18.55 -24.66
C LEU A 248 -23.35 -18.30 -23.39
#